data_AF-A0A0D2M7N8-F1
#
_entry.id   AF-A0A0D2M7N8-F1
#
_cell.length_a   1.000
_cell.length_b   1.000
_cell.length_c   1.000
_cell.angle_alpha   90.00
_cell.angle_beta   90.00
_cell.angle_gamma   90.00
#
_symmetry.space_group_name_H-M   'P 1'
#
loop_
_entity.id
_entity.type
_entity.pdbx_description
1 polymer ?
#
loop_
_entity_poly.entity_id
_entity_poly.type
_entity_poly.pdbx_seq_one_letter_code
_entity_poly.pdbx_strand_id
1 'polypeptide(L)'
;MLHWRFSISASPTGAPIQQQQAVYVDIPESQDAAVQQSAAALIPQLKPLLAGGAGGSSAAKKAKKGFGAKTAGGGGNGGYQRFAVELPVADTSPAATAALALEVLKLLPGAPAAWQIVYADPAAAAAAARAGQARAQPLRDACRAEALGGPLLIVSPTIAEVALVEQLVQEVWSGPCAVALNPSWGEGVPREYEAVVRSFEVAYSFMPVAIKGLVGGQEGAVLRRTAKGGSLAGVPWQILTVQRDGRFLQVGQMKTRPKQSDLELAFMNASAASSPITGAVRSAKSILDRVRGAGKQQ
;
A
#
# COMPACT_ATOMS: atom_id res chain seq x y z
N MET A 1 -42.56 -40.23 -34.25
CA MET A 1 -42.68 -40.35 -32.78
C MET A 1 -41.58 -41.26 -32.28
N LEU A 2 -40.54 -40.68 -31.66
CA LEU A 2 -39.45 -41.43 -31.02
C LEU A 2 -39.13 -40.71 -29.71
N HIS A 3 -39.45 -41.40 -28.61
CA HIS A 3 -39.22 -40.97 -27.25
C HIS A 3 -37.72 -40.91 -26.94
N TRP A 4 -37.25 -39.78 -26.39
CA TRP A 4 -35.96 -39.69 -25.71
C TRP A 4 -36.20 -39.38 -24.23
N ARG A 5 -35.79 -40.33 -23.37
CA ARG A 5 -35.74 -40.17 -21.91
C ARG A 5 -34.51 -39.34 -21.54
N PHE A 6 -34.69 -38.21 -20.87
CA PHE A 6 -33.61 -37.52 -20.17
C PHE A 6 -33.48 -38.09 -18.75
N SER A 7 -32.33 -38.70 -18.46
CA SER A 7 -31.93 -39.10 -17.11
C SER A 7 -31.13 -37.95 -16.52
N ILE A 8 -31.67 -37.28 -15.50
CA ILE A 8 -30.94 -36.24 -14.74
C ILE A 8 -30.10 -36.97 -13.69
N SER A 9 -28.79 -37.07 -13.94
CA SER A 9 -27.83 -37.44 -12.91
C SER A 9 -27.54 -36.21 -12.05
N ALA A 10 -28.07 -36.17 -10.84
CA ALA A 10 -27.67 -35.21 -9.83
C ALA A 10 -26.28 -35.59 -9.30
N SER A 11 -25.27 -34.78 -9.61
CA SER A 11 -23.95 -34.88 -9.00
C SER A 11 -23.94 -34.12 -7.66
N PRO A 12 -23.65 -34.76 -6.52
CA PRO A 12 -23.42 -34.05 -5.27
C PRO A 12 -21.95 -33.65 -5.21
N THR A 13 -21.62 -32.41 -5.58
CA THR A 13 -20.30 -31.83 -5.29
C THR A 13 -20.45 -30.66 -4.33
N GLY A 14 -20.75 -30.99 -3.07
CA GLY A 14 -20.42 -30.12 -1.96
C GLY A 14 -18.91 -30.12 -1.79
N ALA A 15 -18.22 -29.15 -2.40
CA ALA A 15 -16.83 -28.89 -2.08
C ALA A 15 -16.73 -28.54 -0.58
N PRO A 16 -15.80 -29.15 0.19
CA PRO A 16 -15.60 -28.77 1.57
C PRO A 16 -15.16 -27.30 1.62
N ILE A 17 -15.92 -26.48 2.34
CA ILE A 17 -15.52 -25.12 2.71
C ILE A 17 -14.22 -25.28 3.52
N GLN A 18 -13.08 -25.02 2.90
CA GLN A 18 -11.79 -24.95 3.61
C GLN A 18 -11.95 -23.89 4.69
N GLN A 19 -11.84 -24.32 5.94
CA GLN A 19 -11.76 -23.42 7.08
C GLN A 19 -10.48 -22.62 6.92
N GLN A 20 -10.57 -21.40 6.38
CA GLN A 20 -9.49 -20.44 6.48
C GLN A 20 -9.26 -20.20 7.97
N GLN A 21 -8.10 -20.63 8.48
CA GLN A 21 -7.68 -20.27 9.82
C GLN A 21 -7.69 -18.75 9.95
N ALA A 22 -8.23 -18.25 11.06
CA ALA A 22 -8.25 -16.82 11.34
C ALA A 22 -6.81 -16.30 11.43
N VAL A 23 -6.39 -15.49 10.46
CA VAL A 23 -5.07 -14.85 10.45
C VAL A 23 -5.21 -13.47 11.07
N TYR A 24 -4.80 -13.35 12.33
CA TYR A 24 -4.70 -12.04 12.99
C TYR A 24 -3.41 -11.34 12.57
N VAL A 25 -3.50 -10.02 12.36
CA VAL A 25 -2.41 -9.22 11.84
C VAL A 25 -2.13 -8.07 12.80
N ASP A 26 -0.90 -7.99 13.30
CA ASP A 26 -0.46 -6.86 14.12
C ASP A 26 -0.36 -5.60 13.24
N ILE A 27 -0.97 -4.51 13.66
CA ILE A 27 -0.91 -3.20 12.99
C ILE A 27 -0.02 -2.24 13.79
N PRO A 28 0.47 -1.12 13.21
CA PRO A 28 1.12 -0.09 14.01
C PRO A 28 0.15 0.48 15.05
N GLU A 29 0.58 0.53 16.32
CA GLU A 29 -0.21 1.05 17.44
C GLU A 29 -0.22 2.59 17.51
N SER A 30 0.65 3.25 16.75
CA SER A 30 0.79 4.70 16.69
C SER A 30 1.31 5.17 15.34
N GLN A 31 1.24 6.48 15.09
CA GLN A 31 1.88 7.09 13.92
C GLN A 31 3.39 6.81 13.93
N ASP A 32 4.08 7.03 15.05
CA ASP A 32 5.50 6.72 15.22
C ASP A 32 5.83 5.27 14.85
N ALA A 33 5.02 4.31 15.30
CA ALA A 33 5.20 2.91 14.96
C ALA A 33 5.05 2.67 13.44
N ALA A 34 4.12 3.35 12.79
CA ALA A 34 3.96 3.32 11.33
C ALA A 34 5.17 3.95 10.62
N VAL A 35 5.71 5.08 11.12
CA VAL A 35 6.93 5.70 10.61
C VAL A 35 8.10 4.72 10.69
N GLN A 36 8.32 4.07 11.84
CA GLN A 36 9.38 3.07 12.03
C GLN A 36 9.25 1.87 11.07
N GLN A 37 8.04 1.34 10.93
CA GLN A 37 7.78 0.22 10.01
C GLN A 37 8.01 0.63 8.54
N SER A 38 7.60 1.84 8.16
CA SER A 38 7.82 2.35 6.80
C SER A 38 9.31 2.54 6.48
N ALA A 39 10.09 3.06 7.43
CA ALA A 39 11.53 3.17 7.29
C ALA A 39 12.19 1.79 7.17
N ALA A 40 11.77 0.81 7.97
CA ALA A 40 12.26 -0.56 7.89
C ALA A 40 11.97 -1.22 6.52
N ALA A 41 10.87 -0.86 5.87
CA ALA A 41 10.53 -1.32 4.52
C ALA A 41 11.36 -0.60 3.43
N LEU A 42 11.62 0.70 3.60
CA LEU A 42 12.37 1.51 2.63
C LEU A 42 13.89 1.30 2.68
N ILE A 43 14.48 1.16 3.86
CA ILE A 43 15.94 1.12 4.06
C ILE A 43 16.65 0.09 3.15
N PRO A 44 16.20 -1.17 3.02
CA PRO A 44 16.82 -2.15 2.14
C PRO A 44 16.78 -1.76 0.66
N GLN A 45 15.79 -0.98 0.26
CA GLN A 45 15.60 -0.52 -1.12
C GLN A 45 16.44 0.72 -1.42
N LEU A 46 16.52 1.65 -0.47
CA LEU A 46 17.21 2.94 -0.64
C LEU A 46 18.73 2.85 -0.48
N LYS A 47 19.23 2.02 0.45
CA LYS A 47 20.68 1.86 0.70
C LYS A 47 21.51 1.62 -0.55
N PRO A 48 21.19 0.64 -1.44
CA PRO A 48 21.99 0.39 -2.64
C PRO A 48 21.94 1.56 -3.63
N LEU A 49 20.82 2.30 -3.70
CA LEU A 49 20.66 3.45 -4.59
C LEU A 49 21.48 4.66 -4.13
N LEU A 50 21.59 4.86 -2.82
CA LEU A 50 22.35 5.96 -2.23
C LEU A 50 23.86 5.68 -2.15
N ALA A 51 24.26 4.41 -2.02
CA ALA A 51 25.68 4.02 -1.97
C ALA A 51 26.41 4.24 -3.30
N GLY A 52 25.70 4.19 -4.43
CA GLY A 52 26.26 4.47 -5.76
C GLY A 52 26.62 5.94 -6.02
N GLY A 53 26.38 6.84 -5.06
CA GLY A 53 26.53 8.29 -5.21
C GLY A 53 27.94 8.87 -4.99
N ALA A 54 28.95 8.06 -4.66
CA ALA A 54 30.33 8.52 -4.57
C ALA A 54 31.10 8.16 -5.86
N GLY A 55 31.05 9.04 -6.87
CA GLY A 55 32.08 9.08 -7.91
C GLY A 55 31.86 8.27 -9.19
N GLY A 56 30.63 8.13 -9.66
CA GLY A 56 30.38 7.56 -10.99
C GLY A 56 29.22 8.24 -11.69
N SER A 57 29.53 9.16 -12.59
CA SER A 57 28.67 9.37 -13.75
C SER A 57 28.41 7.98 -14.34
N SER A 58 27.16 7.53 -14.30
CA SER A 58 26.75 6.46 -15.19
C SER A 58 26.91 7.03 -16.59
N ALA A 59 28.06 6.74 -17.18
CA ALA A 59 28.38 7.07 -18.55
C ALA A 59 27.12 6.79 -19.37
N ALA A 60 26.71 7.80 -20.14
CA ALA A 60 25.62 7.75 -21.08
C ALA A 60 25.80 6.52 -22.00
N LYS A 61 25.31 5.36 -21.58
CA LYS A 61 24.95 4.30 -22.51
C LYS A 61 23.71 4.82 -23.18
N LYS A 62 23.92 5.46 -24.34
CA LYS A 62 22.91 5.88 -25.32
C LYS A 62 21.63 5.07 -25.12
N ALA A 63 20.64 5.68 -24.48
CA ALA A 63 19.30 5.17 -24.49
C ALA A 63 18.88 5.20 -25.96
N LYS A 64 18.88 4.02 -26.59
CA LYS A 64 18.32 3.83 -27.92
C LYS A 64 16.86 4.24 -27.80
N LYS A 65 16.51 5.37 -28.42
CA LYS A 65 15.14 5.90 -28.53
C LYS A 65 14.24 4.80 -29.08
N GLY A 66 13.57 4.10 -28.18
CA GLY A 66 12.62 3.04 -28.47
C GLY A 66 11.35 3.37 -27.70
N PHE A 67 10.36 3.91 -28.42
CA PHE A 67 8.99 3.97 -27.94
C PHE A 67 8.53 2.53 -27.69
N GLY A 68 8.49 2.14 -26.42
CA GLY A 68 8.11 0.80 -26.01
C GLY A 68 8.05 0.74 -24.49
N ALA A 69 6.83 0.78 -23.96
CA ALA A 69 6.53 0.55 -22.57
C ALA A 69 7.26 -0.72 -22.09
N LYS A 70 8.22 -0.57 -21.18
CA LYS A 70 8.72 -1.72 -20.43
C LYS A 70 7.61 -2.16 -19.49
N THR A 71 7.07 -3.34 -19.76
CA THR A 71 6.08 -4.06 -18.97
C THR A 71 6.47 -4.12 -17.51
N ALA A 72 5.48 -3.89 -16.65
CA ALA A 72 5.53 -4.21 -15.24
C ALA A 72 5.78 -5.72 -15.05
N GLY A 73 6.81 -6.05 -14.26
CA GLY A 73 7.07 -7.41 -13.80
C GLY A 73 8.31 -8.07 -14.42
N GLY A 74 9.28 -8.40 -13.57
CA GLY A 74 10.33 -9.38 -13.88
C GLY A 74 11.71 -8.91 -13.48
N GLY A 75 12.30 -9.59 -12.50
CA GLY A 75 13.56 -9.21 -11.85
C GLY A 75 14.77 -9.17 -12.78
N GLY A 76 15.74 -8.34 -12.39
CA GLY A 76 17.03 -8.25 -13.08
C GLY A 76 17.72 -6.90 -12.88
N ASN A 77 18.17 -6.63 -11.65
CA ASN A 77 19.27 -5.71 -11.34
C ASN A 77 19.16 -4.24 -11.82
N GLY A 78 17.96 -3.66 -11.78
CA GLY A 78 17.71 -2.23 -12.05
C GLY A 78 16.48 -1.71 -11.29
N GLY A 79 16.49 -1.90 -9.96
CA GLY A 79 15.35 -1.74 -9.05
C GLY A 79 14.63 -0.39 -9.14
N TYR A 80 13.36 -0.40 -8.72
CA TYR A 80 12.54 0.80 -8.60
C TYR A 80 13.34 1.93 -7.96
N GLN A 81 13.37 3.09 -8.63
CA GLN A 81 13.97 4.30 -8.08
C GLN A 81 12.93 5.18 -7.40
N ARG A 82 11.65 4.80 -7.45
CA ARG A 82 10.52 5.59 -6.96
C ARG A 82 9.67 4.73 -6.06
N PHE A 83 9.46 5.18 -4.83
CA PHE A 83 8.73 4.46 -3.79
C PHE A 83 7.60 5.30 -3.25
N ALA A 84 6.53 4.68 -2.79
CA ALA A 84 5.47 5.35 -2.05
C ALA A 84 5.36 4.78 -0.63
N VAL A 85 5.05 5.66 0.32
CA VAL A 85 4.74 5.30 1.71
C VAL A 85 3.43 5.98 2.09
N GLU A 86 2.53 5.20 2.68
CA GLU A 86 1.23 5.70 3.16
C GLU A 86 1.09 5.40 4.65
N LEU A 87 0.97 6.46 5.42
CA LEU A 87 0.90 6.45 6.88
C LEU A 87 -0.46 6.98 7.32
N PRO A 88 -0.99 6.50 8.45
CA PRO A 88 -2.16 7.11 9.06
C PRO A 88 -1.82 8.55 9.51
N VAL A 89 -2.72 9.49 9.23
CA VAL A 89 -2.58 10.90 9.59
C VAL A 89 -3.83 11.34 10.34
N ALA A 90 -3.65 11.82 11.58
CA ALA A 90 -4.73 12.36 12.39
C ALA A 90 -4.90 13.88 12.19
N ASP A 91 -3.78 14.60 11.98
CA ASP A 91 -3.76 16.04 11.71
C ASP A 91 -3.18 16.29 10.31
N THR A 92 -3.99 16.83 9.42
CA THR A 92 -3.61 17.20 8.05
C THR A 92 -3.19 18.67 7.93
N SER A 93 -2.93 19.35 9.05
CA SER A 93 -2.44 20.71 9.04
C SER A 93 -1.09 20.82 8.31
N PRO A 94 -0.77 21.99 7.73
CA PRO A 94 0.52 22.21 7.10
C PRO A 94 1.72 21.93 8.02
N ALA A 95 1.60 22.26 9.32
CA ALA A 95 2.65 22.04 10.30
C ALA A 95 2.85 20.55 10.63
N ALA A 96 1.76 19.79 10.83
CA ALA A 96 1.83 18.35 11.07
C ALA A 96 2.39 17.61 9.85
N THR A 97 2.00 18.02 8.63
CA THR A 97 2.54 17.46 7.38
C THR A 97 4.06 17.70 7.26
N ALA A 98 4.52 18.90 7.58
CA ALA A 98 5.96 19.22 7.60
C ALA A 98 6.73 18.40 8.65
N ALA A 99 6.17 18.27 9.86
CA ALA A 99 6.75 17.49 10.94
C ALA A 99 6.87 16.00 10.58
N LEU A 100 5.81 15.41 10.05
CA LEU A 100 5.79 14.00 9.63
C LEU A 100 6.84 13.71 8.55
N ALA A 101 6.99 14.61 7.58
CA ALA A 101 8.01 14.48 6.55
C ALA A 101 9.43 14.47 7.15
N LEU A 102 9.69 15.31 8.16
CA LEU A 102 10.97 15.34 8.87
C LEU A 102 11.21 14.07 9.69
N GLU A 103 10.19 13.53 10.34
CA GLU A 103 10.27 12.29 11.12
C GLU A 103 10.62 11.08 10.26
N VAL A 104 9.94 10.94 9.12
CA VAL A 104 10.28 9.91 8.12
C VAL A 104 11.72 10.08 7.67
N LEU A 105 12.11 11.30 7.29
CA LEU A 105 13.43 11.59 6.75
C LEU A 105 14.57 11.26 7.72
N LYS A 106 14.38 11.48 9.02
CA LYS A 106 15.38 11.14 10.06
C LYS A 106 15.72 9.65 10.11
N LEU A 107 14.82 8.78 9.66
CA LEU A 107 15.01 7.32 9.66
C LEU A 107 15.50 6.77 8.32
N LEU A 108 15.41 7.56 7.24
CA LEU A 108 15.88 7.14 5.93
C LEU A 108 17.41 7.16 5.86
N PRO A 109 18.02 6.31 5.01
CA PRO A 109 19.47 6.33 4.81
C PRO A 109 19.94 7.64 4.18
N GLY A 110 21.19 8.02 4.49
CA GLY A 110 21.79 9.29 4.07
C GLY A 110 21.57 10.42 5.08
N ALA A 111 22.25 11.54 4.88
CA ALA A 111 22.03 12.73 5.72
C ALA A 111 20.70 13.39 5.33
N PRO A 112 19.81 13.74 6.28
CA PRO A 112 18.56 14.46 5.97
C PRO A 112 18.77 15.71 5.12
N ALA A 113 19.86 16.45 5.35
CA ALA A 113 20.23 17.64 4.58
C ALA A 113 20.60 17.35 3.11
N ALA A 114 20.81 16.09 2.72
CA ALA A 114 21.08 15.71 1.33
C ALA A 114 19.80 15.58 0.49
N TRP A 115 18.64 15.44 1.13
CA TRP A 115 17.37 15.23 0.44
C TRP A 115 16.74 16.55 -0.04
N GLN A 116 16.18 16.52 -1.25
CA GLN A 116 15.25 17.53 -1.73
C GLN A 116 13.87 17.20 -1.19
N ILE A 117 13.19 18.18 -0.60
CA ILE A 117 11.85 17.97 -0.03
C ILE A 117 10.88 18.88 -0.77
N VAL A 118 9.90 18.27 -1.41
CA VAL A 118 8.95 18.96 -2.27
C VAL A 118 7.55 18.73 -1.73
N TYR A 119 6.85 19.79 -1.36
CA TYR A 119 5.49 19.71 -0.80
C TYR A 119 4.46 20.07 -1.86
N ALA A 120 3.43 19.25 -1.99
CA ALA A 120 2.27 19.60 -2.83
C ALA A 120 1.53 20.83 -2.28
N ASP A 121 1.38 20.91 -0.96
CA ASP A 121 0.82 22.07 -0.26
C ASP A 121 1.91 23.14 -0.01
N PRO A 122 1.80 24.35 -0.60
CA PRO A 122 2.74 25.45 -0.34
C PRO A 122 2.76 25.91 1.12
N ALA A 123 1.64 25.78 1.86
CA ALA A 123 1.61 26.13 3.27
C ALA A 123 2.47 25.17 4.11
N ALA A 124 2.50 23.88 3.75
CA ALA A 124 3.37 22.89 4.38
C ALA A 124 4.85 23.16 4.07
N ALA A 125 5.18 23.54 2.82
CA ALA A 125 6.53 24.00 2.48
C ALA A 125 6.96 25.20 3.33
N ALA A 126 6.08 26.18 3.52
CA ALA A 126 6.37 27.34 4.36
C ALA A 126 6.54 26.96 5.84
N ALA A 127 5.76 26.01 6.36
CA ALA A 127 5.92 25.48 7.71
C ALA A 127 7.26 24.76 7.88
N ALA A 128 7.65 23.94 6.89
CA ALA A 128 8.93 23.24 6.84
C ALA A 128 10.13 24.22 6.83
N ALA A 129 10.05 25.28 6.02
CA ALA A 129 11.07 26.32 5.98
C ALA A 129 11.24 27.02 7.34
N ARG A 130 10.14 27.37 8.03
CA ARG A 130 10.18 27.93 9.38
C ARG A 130 10.76 26.96 10.41
N ALA A 131 10.60 25.66 10.21
CA ALA A 131 11.19 24.61 11.04
C ALA A 131 12.67 24.31 10.70
N GLY A 132 13.28 25.07 9.78
CA GLY A 132 14.70 24.94 9.43
C GLY A 132 15.01 23.87 8.37
N GLN A 133 14.01 23.38 7.63
CA GLN A 133 14.23 22.43 6.53
C GLN A 133 14.71 23.18 5.27
N ALA A 134 16.02 23.42 5.17
CA ALA A 134 16.63 24.30 4.16
C ALA A 134 16.40 23.89 2.67
N ARG A 135 16.00 22.65 2.41
CA ARG A 135 15.71 22.12 1.05
C ARG A 135 14.22 21.84 0.80
N ALA A 136 13.36 22.38 1.65
CA ALA A 136 11.91 22.33 1.48
C ALA A 136 11.45 23.41 0.50
N GLN A 137 10.68 23.01 -0.51
CA GLN A 137 10.06 23.94 -1.46
C GLN A 137 8.69 23.44 -1.96
N PRO A 138 7.82 24.34 -2.43
CA PRO A 138 6.58 23.95 -3.09
C PRO A 138 6.83 23.16 -4.39
N LEU A 139 5.94 22.22 -4.71
CA LEU A 139 6.01 21.40 -5.93
C LEU A 139 6.06 22.21 -7.21
N ARG A 140 5.28 23.28 -7.30
CA ARG A 140 5.27 24.17 -8.47
C ARG A 140 6.60 24.87 -8.69
N ASP A 141 7.29 25.24 -7.62
CA ASP A 141 8.59 25.91 -7.70
C ASP A 141 9.70 24.91 -8.05
N ALA A 142 9.64 23.70 -7.47
CA ALA A 142 10.51 22.60 -7.85
C ALA A 142 10.41 22.28 -9.35
N CYS A 143 9.22 22.31 -9.94
CA CYS A 143 9.01 22.07 -11.38
C CYS A 143 9.55 23.19 -12.29
N ARG A 144 9.83 24.38 -11.74
CA ARG A 144 10.42 25.52 -12.48
C ARG A 144 11.93 25.58 -12.36
N ALA A 145 12.53 24.76 -11.50
CA ALA A 145 13.98 24.67 -11.40
C ALA A 145 14.57 24.12 -12.71
N GLU A 146 15.77 24.57 -13.05
CA GLU A 146 16.49 24.06 -14.23
C GLU A 146 16.83 22.57 -14.07
N ALA A 147 17.28 22.17 -12.87
CA ALA A 147 17.56 20.79 -12.52
C ALA A 147 17.51 20.59 -11.00
N LEU A 148 17.05 19.41 -10.57
CA LEU A 148 17.12 18.96 -9.18
C LEU A 148 17.90 17.65 -9.08
N GLY A 149 18.88 17.62 -8.17
CA GLY A 149 19.70 16.43 -7.89
C GLY A 149 19.50 15.89 -6.48
N GLY A 150 20.09 14.73 -6.21
CA GLY A 150 20.02 14.07 -4.92
C GLY A 150 18.70 13.32 -4.69
N PRO A 151 18.55 12.64 -3.55
CA PRO A 151 17.33 11.90 -3.23
C PRO A 151 16.17 12.87 -3.00
N LEU A 152 14.97 12.47 -3.42
CA LEU A 152 13.78 13.31 -3.45
C LEU A 152 12.70 12.77 -2.54
N LEU A 153 12.09 13.63 -1.73
CA LEU A 153 10.87 13.35 -0.96
C LEU A 153 9.75 14.25 -1.48
N ILE A 154 8.68 13.65 -2.00
CA ILE A 154 7.48 14.33 -2.47
C ILE A 154 6.39 14.14 -1.42
N VAL A 155 5.92 15.21 -0.82
CA VAL A 155 5.03 15.15 0.34
C VAL A 155 3.59 15.47 -0.06
N SER A 156 2.71 14.53 0.26
CA SER A 156 1.25 14.58 0.13
C SER A 156 0.72 15.03 -1.24
N PRO A 157 1.27 14.54 -2.37
CA PRO A 157 0.70 14.86 -3.69
C PRO A 157 -0.70 14.27 -3.82
N THR A 158 -1.63 15.03 -4.40
CA THR A 158 -2.97 14.55 -4.73
C THR A 158 -3.10 14.29 -6.23
N ILE A 159 -4.28 13.85 -6.67
CA ILE A 159 -4.61 13.72 -8.10
C ILE A 159 -4.41 15.07 -8.83
N ALA A 160 -4.71 16.20 -8.18
CA ALA A 160 -4.55 17.52 -8.78
C ALA A 160 -3.09 17.87 -9.12
N GLU A 161 -2.13 17.24 -8.42
CA GLU A 161 -0.70 17.45 -8.63
C GLU A 161 -0.04 16.36 -9.48
N VAL A 162 -0.77 15.34 -9.95
CA VAL A 162 -0.15 14.18 -10.62
C VAL A 162 0.64 14.59 -11.87
N ALA A 163 0.15 15.58 -12.63
CA ALA A 163 0.83 16.14 -13.79
C ALA A 163 2.15 16.84 -13.40
N LEU A 164 2.14 17.58 -12.27
CA LEU A 164 3.35 18.22 -11.75
C LEU A 164 4.36 17.21 -11.21
N VAL A 165 3.88 16.15 -10.56
CA VAL A 165 4.75 15.05 -10.12
C VAL A 165 5.37 14.36 -11.32
N GLU A 166 4.62 14.15 -12.41
CA GLU A 166 5.16 13.63 -13.67
C GLU A 166 6.28 14.51 -14.22
N GLN A 167 5.99 15.80 -14.42
CA GLN A 167 6.98 16.77 -14.90
C GLN A 167 8.23 16.76 -14.00
N LEU A 168 8.05 16.82 -12.67
CA LEU A 168 9.15 16.80 -11.72
C LEU A 168 10.04 15.58 -11.92
N VAL A 169 9.47 14.37 -11.97
CA VAL A 169 10.28 13.13 -11.99
C VAL A 169 10.76 12.71 -13.38
N GLN A 170 10.22 13.29 -14.45
CA GLN A 170 10.60 12.97 -15.84
C GLN A 170 11.51 14.03 -16.47
N GLU A 171 11.33 15.31 -16.12
CA GLU A 171 11.97 16.43 -16.82
C GLU A 171 12.97 17.18 -15.94
N VAL A 172 12.67 17.35 -14.65
CA VAL A 172 13.43 18.26 -13.77
C VAL A 172 14.40 17.52 -12.84
N TRP A 173 13.98 16.39 -12.29
CA TRP A 173 14.74 15.66 -11.28
C TRP A 173 15.61 14.56 -11.89
N SER A 174 16.89 14.57 -11.54
CA SER A 174 17.89 13.56 -11.90
C SER A 174 18.63 13.07 -10.64
N GLY A 175 17.96 12.27 -9.80
CA GLY A 175 18.52 11.76 -8.56
C GLY A 175 18.52 10.22 -8.46
N PRO A 176 19.15 9.67 -7.40
CA PRO A 176 19.27 8.23 -7.21
C PRO A 176 17.94 7.56 -6.82
N CYS A 177 17.07 8.26 -6.09
CA CYS A 177 15.77 7.75 -5.67
C CYS A 177 14.78 8.87 -5.30
N ALA A 178 13.48 8.57 -5.41
CA ALA A 178 12.38 9.41 -4.97
C ALA A 178 11.43 8.62 -4.07
N VAL A 179 10.87 9.29 -3.06
CA VAL A 179 9.84 8.75 -2.16
C VAL A 179 8.63 9.69 -2.18
N ALA A 180 7.45 9.17 -2.52
CA ALA A 180 6.18 9.87 -2.32
C ALA A 180 5.62 9.50 -0.93
N LEU A 181 5.52 10.47 -0.04
CA LEU A 181 4.92 10.32 1.28
C LEU A 181 3.44 10.73 1.22
N ASN A 182 2.56 9.83 1.64
CA ASN A 182 1.10 9.99 1.64
C ASN A 182 0.50 10.48 0.31
N PRO A 183 0.86 9.88 -0.84
CA PRO A 183 0.22 10.23 -2.09
C PRO A 183 -1.28 9.87 -2.07
N SER A 184 -2.13 10.79 -2.52
CA SER A 184 -3.59 10.64 -2.57
C SER A 184 -4.11 10.46 -4.00
N TRP A 185 -3.48 9.57 -4.78
CA TRP A 185 -3.83 9.29 -6.19
C TRP A 185 -4.33 7.85 -6.44
N GLY A 186 -5.02 7.25 -5.46
CA GLY A 186 -5.42 5.84 -5.50
C GLY A 186 -6.45 5.48 -6.57
N GLU A 187 -7.49 6.30 -6.74
CA GLU A 187 -8.55 6.13 -7.74
C GLU A 187 -8.77 7.44 -8.50
N GLY A 188 -9.31 7.40 -9.72
CA GLY A 188 -9.64 8.62 -10.47
C GLY A 188 -8.45 9.34 -11.12
N VAL A 189 -7.27 8.72 -11.18
CA VAL A 189 -6.12 9.24 -11.94
C VAL A 189 -6.45 9.25 -13.43
N PRO A 190 -6.28 10.38 -14.15
CA PRO A 190 -6.45 10.42 -15.60
C PRO A 190 -5.52 9.42 -16.30
N ARG A 191 -6.01 8.81 -17.39
CA ARG A 191 -5.35 7.68 -18.06
C ARG A 191 -3.91 8.01 -18.49
N GLU A 192 -3.68 9.25 -18.92
CA GLU A 192 -2.37 9.77 -19.31
C GLU A 192 -1.34 9.74 -18.16
N TYR A 193 -1.78 9.84 -16.91
CA TYR A 193 -0.91 9.87 -15.72
C TYR A 193 -0.84 8.52 -14.98
N GLU A 194 -1.52 7.47 -15.46
CA GLU A 194 -1.43 6.14 -14.84
C GLU A 194 0.01 5.60 -14.81
N ALA A 195 0.80 5.91 -15.84
CA ALA A 195 2.17 5.43 -15.97
C ALA A 195 3.09 6.02 -14.87
N VAL A 196 2.99 7.32 -14.61
CA VAL A 196 3.78 7.95 -13.53
C VAL A 196 3.37 7.39 -12.17
N VAL A 197 2.07 7.24 -11.89
CA VAL A 197 1.59 6.71 -10.61
C VAL A 197 2.07 5.27 -10.40
N ARG A 198 1.96 4.42 -11.43
CA ARG A 198 2.47 3.03 -11.38
C ARG A 198 3.98 2.93 -11.29
N SER A 199 4.71 4.00 -11.62
CA SER A 199 6.18 4.01 -11.47
C SER A 199 6.63 4.07 -10.01
N PHE A 200 5.74 4.47 -9.08
CA PHE A 200 6.00 4.45 -7.63
C PHE A 200 5.58 3.11 -7.02
N GLU A 201 6.57 2.35 -6.54
CA GLU A 201 6.32 1.10 -5.84
C GLU A 201 5.96 1.37 -4.36
N VAL A 202 4.78 0.93 -3.91
CA VAL A 202 4.31 1.22 -2.52
C VAL A 202 5.08 0.38 -1.49
N ALA A 203 6.19 0.86 -0.96
CA ALA A 203 7.02 0.12 -0.01
C ALA A 203 6.28 -0.20 1.32
N TYR A 204 5.40 0.71 1.75
CA TYR A 204 4.59 0.56 2.95
C TYR A 204 3.27 1.29 2.79
N SER A 205 2.18 0.71 3.27
CA SER A 205 0.88 1.37 3.36
C SER A 205 0.11 0.81 4.53
N PHE A 206 -0.33 1.67 5.44
CA PHE A 206 -1.34 1.34 6.44
C PHE A 206 -2.42 2.42 6.41
N MET A 207 -3.56 2.08 5.81
CA MET A 207 -4.68 2.99 5.61
C MET A 207 -5.90 2.46 6.36
N PRO A 208 -6.30 3.10 7.48
CA PRO A 208 -7.57 2.83 8.11
C PRO A 208 -8.72 3.08 7.12
N VAL A 209 -9.68 2.17 7.08
CA VAL A 209 -10.88 2.29 6.23
C VAL A 209 -12.13 2.09 7.08
N ALA A 210 -13.14 2.90 6.81
CA ALA A 210 -14.48 2.72 7.36
C ALA A 210 -15.44 2.56 6.19
N ILE A 211 -16.07 1.39 6.10
CA ILE A 211 -17.06 1.10 5.07
C ILE A 211 -18.44 1.27 5.68
N LYS A 212 -19.25 2.16 5.11
CA LYS A 212 -20.66 2.29 5.46
C LYS A 212 -21.42 1.13 4.84
N GLY A 213 -21.64 0.07 5.61
CA GLY A 213 -22.48 -1.05 5.20
C GLY A 213 -23.97 -0.77 5.36
N LEU A 214 -24.80 -1.68 4.83
CA LEU A 214 -26.27 -1.68 5.00
C LEU A 214 -26.71 -2.00 6.45
N VAL A 215 -25.84 -2.62 7.26
CA VAL A 215 -26.11 -3.02 8.65
C VAL A 215 -24.97 -2.53 9.56
N GLY A 216 -24.88 -1.21 9.72
CA GLY A 216 -23.84 -0.54 10.50
C GLY A 216 -22.52 -0.38 9.75
N GLY A 217 -21.71 0.61 10.16
CA GLY A 217 -20.36 0.80 9.63
C GLY A 217 -19.45 -0.35 10.06
N GLN A 218 -18.61 -0.82 9.15
CA GLN A 218 -17.51 -1.74 9.48
C GLN A 218 -16.17 -1.01 9.39
N GLU A 219 -15.38 -1.14 10.43
CA GLU A 219 -14.02 -0.60 10.51
C GLU A 219 -12.98 -1.64 10.12
N GLY A 220 -11.91 -1.17 9.50
CA GLY A 220 -10.81 -2.02 9.10
C GLY A 220 -9.62 -1.23 8.59
N ALA A 221 -8.75 -1.91 7.85
CA ALA A 221 -7.60 -1.29 7.23
C ALA A 221 -7.18 -2.01 5.96
N VAL A 222 -6.53 -1.27 5.08
CA VAL A 222 -5.72 -1.81 3.99
C VAL A 222 -4.27 -1.72 4.42
N LEU A 223 -3.57 -2.85 4.39
CA LEU A 223 -2.18 -2.95 4.78
C LEU A 223 -1.34 -3.52 3.63
N ARG A 224 -0.24 -2.85 3.31
CA ARG A 224 0.86 -3.42 2.53
C ARG A 224 2.14 -3.19 3.29
N ARG A 225 2.83 -4.26 3.67
CA ARG A 225 4.13 -4.17 4.32
C ARG A 225 4.99 -5.36 3.96
N THR A 226 6.29 -5.15 3.91
CA THR A 226 7.26 -6.23 3.73
C THR A 226 7.66 -6.83 5.07
N ALA A 227 8.05 -8.11 5.06
CA ALA A 227 8.82 -8.64 6.17
C ALA A 227 10.15 -7.87 6.27
N LYS A 228 10.68 -7.69 7.49
CA LYS A 228 11.92 -6.95 7.75
C LYS A 228 13.06 -7.45 6.85
N GLY A 229 13.61 -6.57 6.00
CA GLY A 229 14.68 -6.91 5.06
C GLY A 229 14.23 -7.67 3.79
N GLY A 230 12.92 -7.84 3.60
CA GLY A 230 12.35 -8.55 2.46
C GLY A 230 12.26 -7.72 1.19
N SER A 231 12.10 -8.42 0.05
CA SER A 231 11.81 -7.80 -1.25
C SER A 231 10.40 -7.21 -1.29
N LEU A 232 10.19 -6.11 -2.02
CA LEU A 232 8.86 -5.58 -2.31
C LEU A 232 8.09 -6.48 -3.30
N ALA A 233 8.80 -7.29 -4.09
CA ALA A 233 8.20 -8.11 -5.13
C ALA A 233 7.26 -9.18 -4.55
N GLY A 234 6.03 -9.21 -5.04
CA GLY A 234 5.04 -10.22 -4.64
C GLY A 234 4.39 -9.98 -3.27
N VAL A 235 4.71 -8.87 -2.59
CA VAL A 235 4.08 -8.50 -1.31
C VAL A 235 2.61 -8.12 -1.57
N PRO A 236 1.65 -8.89 -1.02
CA PRO A 236 0.24 -8.66 -1.27
C PRO A 236 -0.27 -7.45 -0.48
N TRP A 237 -1.37 -6.89 -0.96
CA TRP A 237 -2.25 -6.02 -0.19
C TRP A 237 -3.13 -6.89 0.70
N GLN A 238 -3.19 -6.60 1.99
CA GLN A 238 -4.02 -7.28 2.97
C GLN A 238 -5.24 -6.42 3.29
N ILE A 239 -6.42 -7.04 3.30
CA ILE A 239 -7.67 -6.41 3.73
C ILE A 239 -7.96 -6.91 5.13
N LEU A 240 -8.05 -5.98 6.08
CA LEU A 240 -8.20 -6.26 7.50
C LEU A 240 -9.54 -5.70 8.00
N THR A 241 -10.21 -6.44 8.88
CA THR A 241 -11.39 -5.95 9.62
C THR A 241 -11.09 -5.90 11.11
N VAL A 242 -11.65 -4.92 11.80
CA VAL A 242 -11.56 -4.83 13.27
C VAL A 242 -12.54 -5.82 13.89
N GLN A 243 -12.06 -6.63 14.82
CA GLN A 243 -12.88 -7.53 15.64
C GLN A 243 -13.36 -6.83 16.92
N ARG A 244 -14.38 -7.40 17.58
CA ARG A 244 -14.94 -6.82 18.82
C ARG A 244 -13.94 -6.66 19.96
N ASP A 245 -12.87 -7.44 19.94
CA ASP A 245 -11.77 -7.36 20.91
C ASP A 245 -10.65 -6.38 20.50
N GLY A 246 -10.88 -5.58 19.45
CA GLY A 246 -9.95 -4.58 18.93
C GLY A 246 -8.86 -5.15 18.02
N ARG A 247 -8.78 -6.47 17.83
CA ARG A 247 -7.74 -7.09 16.98
C ARG A 247 -8.11 -7.03 15.50
N PHE A 248 -7.10 -6.96 14.64
CA PHE A 248 -7.27 -6.96 13.20
C PHE A 248 -7.22 -8.38 12.66
N LEU A 249 -8.32 -8.81 12.02
CA LEU A 249 -8.43 -10.08 11.31
C LEU A 249 -8.25 -9.83 9.82
N GLN A 250 -7.37 -10.59 9.16
CA GLN A 250 -7.27 -10.59 7.71
C GLN A 250 -8.47 -11.32 7.09
N VAL A 251 -9.20 -10.60 6.24
CA VAL A 251 -10.39 -11.09 5.55
C VAL A 251 -10.19 -11.23 4.04
N GLY A 252 -9.08 -10.73 3.53
CA GLY A 252 -8.72 -10.84 2.12
C GLY A 252 -7.28 -10.48 1.84
N GLN A 253 -6.82 -10.82 0.64
CA GLN A 253 -5.56 -10.33 0.09
C GLN A 253 -5.64 -10.19 -1.42
N MET A 254 -4.90 -9.22 -1.96
CA MET A 254 -4.90 -8.89 -3.37
C MET A 254 -3.49 -8.61 -3.87
N LYS A 255 -3.23 -8.88 -5.16
CA LYS A 255 -1.95 -8.54 -5.80
C LYS A 255 -1.83 -7.04 -6.08
N THR A 256 -2.95 -6.39 -6.34
CA THR A 256 -3.08 -4.95 -6.60
C THR A 256 -3.78 -4.26 -5.43
N ARG A 257 -3.68 -2.94 -5.37
CA ARG A 257 -4.41 -2.13 -4.38
C ARG A 257 -5.92 -2.45 -4.47
N PRO A 258 -6.58 -2.82 -3.36
CA PRO A 258 -8.03 -3.00 -3.34
C PRO A 258 -8.74 -1.70 -3.68
N LYS A 259 -9.75 -1.78 -4.54
CA LYS A 259 -10.69 -0.68 -4.79
C LYS A 259 -11.80 -0.68 -3.76
N GLN A 260 -12.59 0.38 -3.70
CA GLN A 260 -13.74 0.47 -2.81
C GLN A 260 -14.69 -0.74 -2.94
N SER A 261 -14.98 -1.20 -4.17
CA SER A 261 -15.84 -2.37 -4.40
C SER A 261 -15.23 -3.69 -3.93
N ASP A 262 -13.90 -3.83 -3.98
CA ASP A 262 -13.19 -5.01 -3.47
C ASP A 262 -13.28 -5.07 -1.94
N LEU A 263 -13.16 -3.91 -1.29
CA LEU A 263 -13.32 -3.77 0.16
C LEU A 263 -14.74 -4.12 0.57
N GLU A 264 -15.77 -3.56 -0.07
CA GLU A 264 -17.17 -3.89 0.23
C GLU A 264 -17.44 -5.40 0.10
N LEU A 265 -16.95 -6.04 -0.97
CA LEU A 265 -17.09 -7.48 -1.17
C LEU A 265 -16.38 -8.29 -0.08
N ALA A 266 -15.15 -7.93 0.29
CA ALA A 266 -14.38 -8.64 1.32
C ALA A 266 -15.08 -8.57 2.69
N PHE A 267 -15.61 -7.40 3.05
CA PHE A 267 -16.30 -7.19 4.33
C PHE A 267 -17.66 -7.90 4.36
N MET A 268 -18.42 -7.86 3.27
CA MET A 268 -19.66 -8.64 3.14
C MET A 268 -19.40 -10.14 3.30
N ASN A 269 -18.37 -10.67 2.65
CA ASN A 269 -18.00 -12.08 2.76
C ASN A 269 -17.58 -12.47 4.19
N ALA A 270 -16.80 -11.61 4.88
CA ALA A 270 -16.40 -11.81 6.26
C ALA A 270 -17.60 -11.79 7.23
N SER A 271 -18.54 -10.87 7.02
CA SER A 271 -19.78 -10.77 7.79
C SER A 271 -20.66 -12.01 7.61
N ALA A 272 -20.81 -12.49 6.36
CA ALA A 272 -21.56 -13.70 6.06
C ALA A 272 -20.92 -14.94 6.71
N ALA A 273 -19.59 -15.06 6.69
CA ALA A 273 -18.87 -16.16 7.31
C ALA A 273 -19.02 -16.20 8.84
N SER A 274 -19.20 -15.04 9.47
CA SER A 274 -19.37 -14.88 10.92
C SER A 274 -20.83 -14.85 11.40
N SER A 275 -21.81 -15.08 10.50
CA SER A 275 -23.24 -15.02 10.83
C SER A 275 -23.69 -16.09 11.86
N PRO A 276 -24.57 -15.74 12.83
CA PRO A 276 -25.05 -16.66 13.88
C PRO A 276 -25.63 -17.99 13.38
N ILE A 277 -26.13 -18.04 12.14
CA ILE A 277 -26.67 -19.25 11.53
C ILE A 277 -25.58 -20.31 11.32
N THR A 278 -24.33 -19.93 11.02
CA THR A 278 -23.21 -20.88 10.91
C THR A 278 -22.71 -21.33 12.29
N GLY A 279 -22.83 -20.48 13.32
CA GLY A 279 -22.58 -20.82 14.72
C GLY A 279 -23.58 -21.86 15.27
N ALA A 280 -24.87 -21.70 14.95
CA ALA A 280 -25.92 -22.63 15.37
C ALA A 280 -25.74 -24.03 14.78
N VAL A 281 -25.34 -24.14 13.50
CA VAL A 281 -25.04 -25.42 12.84
C VAL A 281 -23.78 -26.08 13.45
N ARG A 282 -22.77 -25.29 13.81
CA ARG A 282 -21.54 -25.80 14.44
C ARG A 282 -21.80 -26.34 15.85
N SER A 283 -22.66 -25.68 16.63
CA SER A 283 -23.11 -26.16 17.94
C SER A 283 -23.99 -27.41 17.83
N ALA A 284 -24.91 -27.47 16.87
CA ALA A 284 -25.75 -28.66 16.65
C ALA A 284 -24.93 -29.88 16.21
N LYS A 285 -23.95 -29.71 15.33
CA LYS A 285 -23.06 -30.79 14.88
C LYS A 285 -22.15 -31.33 16.00
N SER A 286 -21.62 -30.44 16.85
CA SER A 286 -20.85 -30.79 18.05
C SER A 286 -21.64 -31.67 19.03
N ILE A 287 -22.92 -31.36 19.22
CA ILE A 287 -23.83 -32.16 20.06
C ILE A 287 -24.09 -33.52 19.40
N LEU A 288 -24.35 -33.56 18.09
CA LEU A 288 -24.63 -34.80 17.36
C LEU A 288 -23.44 -35.76 17.31
N ASP A 289 -22.22 -35.24 17.16
CA ASP A 289 -20.99 -36.03 17.12
C ASP A 289 -20.64 -36.59 18.51
N ARG A 290 -20.93 -35.85 19.60
CA ARG A 290 -20.82 -36.39 20.98
C ARG A 290 -21.81 -37.53 21.24
N VAL A 291 -23.04 -37.42 20.75
CA VAL A 291 -24.07 -38.47 20.91
C VAL A 291 -23.72 -39.72 20.10
N ARG A 292 -23.14 -39.57 18.90
CA ARG A 292 -22.71 -40.72 18.07
C ARG A 292 -21.41 -41.37 18.54
N GLY A 293 -20.50 -40.62 19.19
CA GLY A 293 -19.28 -41.17 19.79
C GLY A 293 -19.53 -42.02 21.04
N ALA A 294 -20.56 -41.69 21.83
CA ALA A 294 -20.94 -42.43 23.03
C ALA A 294 -21.60 -43.80 22.74
N GLY A 295 -22.05 -44.05 21.51
CA GLY A 295 -22.73 -45.29 21.13
C GLY A 295 -21.84 -46.40 20.54
N LYS A 296 -20.51 -46.24 20.55
CA LYS A 296 -19.56 -47.21 19.96
C LYS A 296 -18.58 -47.84 20.96
N GLN A 297 -18.85 -47.74 22.26
CA GLN A 297 -18.19 -48.54 23.29
C GLN A 297 -19.19 -49.48 23.96
N GLN A 298 -19.54 -50.55 23.26
CA GLN A 298 -20.00 -51.82 23.84
C GLN A 298 -19.37 -52.96 23.05
#